data_AF-A0A6P0VSG1-F1
#
_entry.id   AF-A0A6P0VSG1-F1
#
_cell.length_a   1.000
_cell.length_b   1.000
_cell.length_c   1.000
_cell.angle_alpha   90.00
_cell.angle_beta   90.00
_cell.angle_gamma   90.00
#
_symmetry.space_group_name_H-M   'P 1'
#
loop_
_entity.id
_entity.type
_entity.pdbx_description
1 polymer ?
#
loop_
_entity_poly.entity_id
_entity_poly.type
_entity_poly.pdbx_seq_one_letter_code
_entity_poly.pdbx_strand_id
1 'polypeptide(L)'
;MARAYDFWDSFDKENFNPDGTMTEEYRARLMVRGKTLDDTWAMEARKMAEVKEFEEREERYLQLYGETWSEMTKRRSQQLTPEQKRARQLAALQEGAEISELPYDMEPDEYYDYHADYPG
;
A
#
# COMPACT_ATOMS: atom_id res chain seq x y z
N MET A 1 -1.32 -9.80 9.73
CA MET A 1 -2.23 -8.79 9.16
C MET A 1 -1.67 -7.44 9.51
N ALA A 2 -1.42 -6.60 8.51
CA ALA A 2 -0.91 -5.25 8.74
C ALA A 2 -2.00 -4.39 9.40
N ARG A 3 -1.60 -3.30 10.05
CA ARG A 3 -2.53 -2.31 10.62
C ARG A 3 -2.45 -1.03 9.82
N ALA A 4 -3.52 -0.23 9.85
CA ALA A 4 -3.53 1.12 9.27
C ALA A 4 -2.32 1.94 9.75
N TYR A 5 -2.02 1.84 11.05
CA TYR A 5 -0.88 2.47 11.71
C TYR A 5 0.48 2.19 11.05
N ASP A 6 0.68 1.01 10.46
CA ASP A 6 1.96 0.65 9.83
C ASP A 6 2.26 1.56 8.62
N PHE A 7 1.21 2.07 7.95
CA PHE A 7 1.27 2.89 6.75
C PHE A 7 1.18 4.39 7.03
N TRP A 8 0.97 4.78 8.28
CA TRP A 8 0.91 6.19 8.66
C TRP A 8 2.27 6.86 8.58
N ASP A 9 2.23 8.16 8.24
CA ASP A 9 3.41 9.01 8.28
C ASP A 9 3.81 9.35 9.73
N SER A 10 4.93 10.05 9.88
CA SER A 10 5.43 10.44 11.20
C SER A 10 4.52 11.41 11.93
N PHE A 11 3.78 12.26 11.21
CA PHE A 11 2.86 13.23 11.80
C PHE A 11 1.69 12.49 12.44
N ASP A 12 1.05 11.59 11.72
CA ASP A 12 -0.06 10.80 12.22
C ASP A 12 0.34 9.94 13.41
N LYS A 13 1.53 9.33 13.35
CA LYS A 13 2.07 8.52 14.45
C LYS A 13 2.39 9.30 15.72
N GLU A 14 2.73 10.59 15.61
CA GLU A 14 2.95 11.47 16.76
C GLU A 14 1.63 11.94 17.38
N ASN A 15 0.58 12.07 16.55
CA ASN A 15 -0.63 12.78 16.91
C ASN A 15 -1.83 11.88 17.25
N PHE A 16 -1.83 10.65 16.76
CA PHE A 16 -2.92 9.69 16.92
C PHE A 16 -2.41 8.35 17.45
N ASN A 17 -3.27 7.68 18.22
CA ASN A 17 -3.06 6.33 18.66
C ASN A 17 -3.38 5.34 17.52
N PRO A 18 -2.90 4.08 17.60
CA PRO A 18 -3.14 3.07 16.57
C PRO A 18 -4.61 2.76 16.26
N ASP A 19 -5.53 3.09 17.17
CA ASP A 19 -6.98 2.92 17.00
C ASP A 19 -7.66 4.15 16.34
N GLY A 20 -6.88 5.17 15.99
CA GLY A 20 -7.38 6.42 15.40
C GLY A 20 -7.80 7.48 16.40
N THR A 21 -7.73 7.20 17.71
CA THR A 21 -8.01 8.22 18.73
C THR A 21 -6.90 9.27 18.78
N MET A 22 -7.26 10.51 19.08
CA MET A 22 -6.32 11.62 19.15
C MET A 22 -5.57 11.61 20.49
N THR A 23 -4.26 11.86 20.46
CA THR A 23 -3.47 12.09 21.68
C THR A 23 -3.94 13.35 22.42
N GLU A 24 -3.83 13.35 23.75
CA GLU A 24 -4.21 14.51 24.56
C GLU A 24 -3.33 15.73 24.24
N GLU A 25 -2.04 15.51 23.98
CA GLU A 25 -1.09 16.54 23.61
C GLU A 25 -1.47 17.20 22.28
N TYR A 26 -1.85 16.42 21.27
CA TYR A 26 -2.27 16.99 19.99
C TYR A 26 -3.60 17.74 20.11
N ARG A 27 -4.56 17.19 20.87
CA ARG A 27 -5.83 17.87 21.15
C ARG A 27 -5.60 19.22 21.84
N ALA A 28 -4.73 19.27 22.85
CA ALA A 28 -4.34 20.51 23.51
C ALA A 28 -3.66 21.50 22.56
N ARG A 29 -2.73 21.04 21.70
CA ARG A 29 -2.09 21.87 20.67
C ARG A 29 -3.12 22.49 19.70
N LEU A 30 -4.14 21.75 19.30
CA LEU A 30 -5.20 22.24 18.43
C LEU A 30 -6.07 23.31 19.11
N MET A 31 -6.44 23.10 20.37
CA MET A 31 -7.20 24.08 21.14
C MET A 31 -6.44 25.40 21.31
N VAL A 32 -5.13 25.34 21.61
CA VAL A 32 -4.27 26.54 21.68
C VAL A 32 -4.21 27.29 20.34
N ARG A 33 -4.33 26.56 19.22
CA ARG A 33 -4.39 27.13 17.86
C ARG A 33 -5.79 27.61 17.47
N GLY A 34 -6.75 27.63 18.40
CA GLY A 34 -8.10 28.14 18.18
C GLY A 34 -9.06 27.15 17.54
N LYS A 35 -8.74 25.85 17.52
CA LYS A 35 -9.72 24.82 17.12
C LYS A 35 -10.75 24.60 18.22
N THR A 36 -12.00 24.45 17.81
CA THR A 36 -13.10 24.13 18.73
C THR A 36 -13.02 22.65 19.15
N LEU A 37 -13.70 22.30 20.23
CA LEU A 37 -13.82 20.91 20.65
C LEU A 37 -14.48 20.06 19.56
N ASP A 38 -15.53 20.57 18.93
CA ASP A 38 -16.22 19.91 17.82
C ASP A 38 -15.30 19.65 16.62
N ASP A 39 -14.43 20.61 16.27
CA ASP A 39 -13.42 20.42 15.23
C ASP A 39 -12.47 19.27 15.59
N THR A 40 -12.00 19.20 16.84
CA THR A 40 -11.09 18.15 17.28
C THR A 40 -11.76 16.77 17.27
N TRP A 41 -13.04 16.69 17.66
CA TRP A 41 -13.82 15.46 17.57
C TRP A 41 -14.08 15.03 16.14
N ALA A 42 -14.37 15.97 15.24
CA ALA A 42 -14.53 15.66 13.82
C ALA A 42 -13.23 15.12 13.20
N MET A 43 -12.07 15.63 13.60
CA MET A 43 -10.77 15.10 13.15
C MET A 43 -10.52 13.68 13.68
N GLU A 44 -10.77 13.44 14.97
CA GLU A 44 -10.65 12.12 15.58
C GLU A 44 -11.57 11.10 14.91
N ALA A 45 -12.84 11.45 14.73
CA ALA A 45 -13.82 10.58 14.07
C ALA A 45 -13.40 10.20 12.64
N ARG A 46 -12.82 11.13 11.87
CA ARG A 46 -12.28 10.85 10.54
C ARG A 46 -11.11 9.87 10.60
N LYS A 47 -10.21 10.03 11.56
CA LYS A 47 -9.06 9.13 11.71
C LYS A 47 -9.46 7.73 12.14
N MET A 48 -10.43 7.62 13.06
CA MET A 48 -11.03 6.32 13.43
C MET A 48 -11.74 5.66 12.23
N ALA A 49 -12.43 6.44 11.40
CA ALA A 49 -13.05 5.91 10.19
C ALA A 49 -12.00 5.37 9.20
N GLU A 50 -10.86 6.05 9.04
CA GLU A 50 -9.74 5.57 8.22
C GLU A 50 -9.22 4.21 8.71
N VAL A 51 -9.04 4.04 10.03
CA VAL A 51 -8.62 2.75 10.62
C VAL A 51 -9.64 1.65 10.28
N LYS A 52 -10.93 1.93 10.48
CA LYS A 52 -12.00 0.98 10.20
C LYS A 52 -12.08 0.61 8.72
N GLU A 53 -12.00 1.59 7.83
CA GLU A 53 -12.01 1.36 6.38
C GLU A 53 -10.82 0.51 5.92
N PHE A 54 -9.65 0.70 6.54
CA PHE A 54 -8.48 -0.14 6.29
C PHE A 54 -8.73 -1.59 6.72
N GLU A 55 -9.23 -1.81 7.92
CA GLU A 55 -9.54 -3.15 8.43
C GLU A 55 -10.59 -3.86 7.58
N GLU A 56 -11.67 -3.17 7.22
CA GLU A 56 -12.72 -3.69 6.34
C GLU A 56 -12.17 -4.03 4.94
N ARG A 57 -11.21 -3.24 4.43
CA ARG A 57 -10.55 -3.52 3.16
C ARG A 57 -9.69 -4.77 3.26
N GLU A 58 -8.86 -4.90 4.30
CA GLU A 58 -8.03 -6.08 4.51
C GLU A 58 -8.90 -7.34 4.59
N GLU A 59 -10.00 -7.30 5.34
CA GLU A 59 -10.94 -8.42 5.45
C GLU A 59 -11.60 -8.75 4.11
N ARG A 60 -12.08 -7.74 3.38
CA ARG A 60 -12.69 -7.93 2.06
C ARG A 60 -11.73 -8.61 1.09
N TYR A 61 -10.46 -8.19 1.07
CA TYR A 61 -9.45 -8.81 0.21
C TYR A 61 -9.16 -10.24 0.63
N LEU A 62 -9.05 -10.49 1.94
CA LEU A 62 -8.86 -11.85 2.46
C LEU A 62 -10.01 -12.78 2.04
N GLN A 63 -11.25 -12.30 2.08
CA GLN A 63 -12.43 -13.08 1.66
C GLN A 63 -12.49 -13.33 0.15
N LEU A 64 -12.12 -12.34 -0.68
CA LEU A 64 -12.24 -12.43 -2.13
C LEU A 64 -11.05 -13.14 -2.81
N TYR A 65 -9.83 -12.94 -2.29
CA TYR A 65 -8.59 -13.35 -2.95
C TYR A 65 -7.75 -14.31 -2.10
N GLY A 66 -8.13 -14.57 -0.84
CA GLY A 66 -7.37 -15.43 0.06
C GLY A 66 -6.09 -14.78 0.62
N GLU A 67 -5.87 -13.50 0.33
CA GLU A 67 -4.74 -12.69 0.82
C GLU A 67 -5.22 -11.28 1.15
N THR A 68 -4.52 -10.59 2.06
CA THR A 68 -4.88 -9.21 2.44
C THR A 68 -4.44 -8.19 1.40
N TRP A 69 -5.06 -6.99 1.39
CA TRP A 69 -4.68 -5.93 0.46
C TRP A 69 -3.23 -5.48 0.67
N SER A 70 -2.78 -5.40 1.93
CA SER A 70 -1.43 -5.03 2.31
C SER A 70 -0.39 -6.04 1.82
N GLU A 71 -0.68 -7.34 1.91
CA GLU A 71 0.16 -8.42 1.36
C GLU A 71 0.22 -8.37 -0.16
N MET A 72 -0.94 -8.24 -0.81
CA MET A 72 -1.02 -8.14 -2.27
C MET A 72 -0.24 -6.92 -2.79
N THR A 73 -0.34 -5.78 -2.11
CA THR A 73 0.38 -4.56 -2.46
C THR A 73 1.88 -4.70 -2.25
N LYS A 74 2.31 -5.34 -1.15
CA LYS A 74 3.72 -5.65 -0.89
C LYS A 74 4.30 -6.62 -1.92
N ARG A 75 3.54 -7.62 -2.35
CA ARG A 75 3.96 -8.53 -3.42
C ARG A 75 4.16 -7.76 -4.72
N ARG A 76 3.21 -6.90 -5.10
CA ARG A 76 3.31 -6.06 -6.31
C ARG A 76 4.49 -5.11 -6.26
N SER A 77 4.78 -4.49 -5.11
CA SER A 77 5.94 -3.59 -4.99
C SER A 77 7.30 -4.31 -5.03
N GLN A 78 7.32 -5.61 -4.76
CA GLN A 78 8.50 -6.46 -4.91
C GLN A 78 8.69 -7.00 -6.33
N GLN A 79 7.70 -6.87 -7.20
CA GLN A 79 7.87 -7.22 -8.60
C GLN A 79 8.82 -6.22 -9.27
N LEU A 80 9.83 -6.76 -9.97
CA LEU A 80 10.80 -5.96 -10.70
C LEU A 80 10.06 -5.10 -11.74
N THR A 81 10.43 -3.83 -11.82
CA THR A 81 9.98 -2.95 -12.92
C THR A 81 10.41 -3.53 -14.27
N PRO A 82 9.72 -3.21 -15.38
CA PRO A 82 10.11 -3.71 -16.71
C PRO A 82 11.58 -3.43 -17.05
N GLU A 83 12.10 -2.28 -16.64
CA GLU A 83 13.51 -1.92 -16.82
C GLU A 83 14.45 -2.79 -15.98
N GLN A 84 14.10 -3.06 -14.72
CA GLN A 84 14.88 -3.96 -13.86
C GLN A 84 14.83 -5.41 -14.36
N LYS A 85 13.67 -5.86 -14.89
CA LYS A 85 13.55 -7.16 -15.55
C LYS A 85 14.49 -7.25 -16.76
N ARG A 86 14.52 -6.22 -17.62
CA ARG A 86 15.43 -6.13 -18.77
C ARG A 86 16.90 -6.06 -18.36
N ALA A 87 17.26 -5.27 -17.35
CA ALA A 87 18.62 -5.18 -16.84
C ALA A 87 19.11 -6.52 -16.28
N ARG A 88 18.25 -7.24 -15.56
CA ARG A 88 18.55 -8.60 -15.07
C ARG A 88 18.72 -9.60 -16.22
N GLN A 89 17.89 -9.51 -17.25
CA GLN A 89 18.04 -10.33 -18.47
C GLN A 89 19.37 -10.03 -19.19
N LEU A 90 19.72 -8.75 -19.37
CA LEU A 90 20.97 -8.34 -20.01
C LEU A 90 22.21 -8.79 -19.20
N ALA A 91 22.15 -8.69 -17.87
CA ALA A 91 23.20 -9.19 -16.99
C ALA A 91 23.36 -10.72 -17.11
N ALA A 92 22.25 -11.48 -17.09
CA ALA A 92 22.27 -12.93 -17.26
C ALA A 92 22.83 -13.36 -18.64
N LEU A 93 22.49 -12.61 -19.70
CA LEU A 93 23.03 -12.83 -21.05
C LEU A 93 24.54 -12.52 -21.13
N GLN A 94 25.03 -11.51 -20.41
CA GLN A 94 26.46 -11.18 -20.34
C GLN A 94 27.26 -12.22 -19.52
N GLU A 95 26.66 -12.79 -18.49
CA GLU A 95 27.27 -13.84 -17.65
C GLU A 95 27.23 -15.24 -18.28
N GLY A 96 26.58 -15.40 -19.45
CA GLY A 96 26.56 -16.65 -20.19
C GLY A 96 25.62 -17.72 -19.62
N ALA A 97 24.62 -17.31 -18.83
CA ALA A 97 23.58 -18.21 -18.33
C ALA A 97 22.65 -18.66 -19.47
N GLU A 98 22.24 -19.93 -19.47
CA GLU A 98 21.30 -20.45 -20.47
C GLU A 98 19.92 -19.79 -20.33
N ILE A 99 19.28 -19.48 -21.47
CA ILE A 99 17.97 -18.80 -21.56
C ILE A 99 16.86 -19.56 -20.78
N SER A 100 17.08 -20.84 -20.47
CA SER A 100 16.24 -21.72 -19.64
C SER A 100 16.22 -21.36 -18.14
N GLU A 101 17.15 -20.53 -17.66
CA GLU A 101 17.22 -20.09 -16.25
C GLU A 101 16.59 -18.70 -16.01
N LEU A 102 16.02 -18.07 -17.04
CA LEU A 102 15.29 -16.82 -16.89
C LEU A 102 13.92 -17.07 -16.23
N PRO A 103 13.54 -16.34 -15.17
CA PRO A 103 12.22 -16.47 -14.56
C PRO A 103 11.14 -16.08 -15.58
N TYR A 104 10.38 -17.09 -16.02
CA TYR A 104 9.23 -17.01 -16.90
C TYR A 104 7.98 -16.71 -16.07
N ASP A 105 7.90 -15.51 -15.51
CA ASP A 105 6.75 -15.09 -14.72
C ASP A 105 6.23 -13.75 -15.24
N MET A 106 5.96 -13.75 -16.55
CA MET A 106 4.87 -12.96 -17.12
C MET A 106 3.81 -13.98 -17.52
N GLU A 107 2.70 -14.00 -16.79
CA GLU A 107 1.57 -14.86 -17.13
C GLU A 107 1.05 -14.46 -18.52
N PRO A 108 0.67 -15.41 -19.40
CA PRO A 108 0.24 -15.13 -20.78
C PRO A 108 -0.87 -14.07 -20.85
N ASP A 109 -1.66 -13.99 -19.78
CA ASP A 109 -2.81 -13.13 -19.59
C ASP A 109 -2.41 -11.65 -19.54
N GLU A 110 -1.22 -11.32 -19.00
CA GLU A 110 -0.68 -9.94 -18.96
C GLU A 110 -0.17 -9.45 -20.33
N TYR A 111 0.14 -10.37 -21.26
CA TYR A 111 0.61 -10.01 -22.61
C TYR A 111 -0.54 -9.53 -23.52
N TYR A 112 -1.75 -10.07 -23.33
CA TYR A 112 -2.90 -9.75 -24.19
C TYR A 112 -3.63 -8.46 -23.80
N ASP A 113 -3.63 -8.06 -22.52
CA ASP A 113 -4.20 -6.77 -22.09
C ASP A 113 -3.35 -5.56 -22.52
N TYR A 114 -2.02 -5.70 -22.60
CA TYR A 114 -1.12 -4.61 -23.01
C TYR A 114 -1.22 -4.28 -24.51
N HIS A 115 -1.69 -5.22 -25.34
CA HIS A 115 -1.77 -5.07 -26.79
C HIS A 115 -3.19 -4.80 -27.33
N ALA A 116 -4.21 -4.75 -26.47
CA ALA A 116 -5.60 -4.51 -26.90
C ALA A 116 -5.93 -3.02 -27.14
N ASP A 117 -5.10 -2.08 -26.67
CA ASP A 117 -5.44 -0.63 -26.66
C ASP A 117 -4.66 0.24 -27.67
N TYR A 118 -4.03 -0.38 -28.67
CA TYR A 118 -3.49 0.34 -29.83
C TYR A 118 -4.28 -0.02 -31.10
N PRO A 119 -5.30 0.77 -31.50
CA PRO A 119 -5.68 0.83 -32.90
C PRO A 119 -4.50 1.42 -33.70
N GLY A 120 -4.09 0.69 -34.74
CA GLY A 120 -2.91 0.97 -35.56
C GLY A 120 -2.96 2.26 -36.38
#